data_AF-A0AAW1TQ03-F1
#
_entry.id   AF-A0AAW1TQ03-F1
#
_cell.length_a   1.000
_cell.length_b   1.000
_cell.length_c   1.000
_cell.angle_alpha   90.00
_cell.angle_beta   90.00
_cell.angle_gamma   90.00
#
_symmetry.space_group_name_H-M   'P 1'
#
loop_
_entity.id
_entity.type
_entity.pdbx_description
1 polymer ?
#
loop_
_entity_poly.entity_id
_entity_poly.type
_entity_poly.pdbx_seq_one_letter_code
_entity_poly.pdbx_strand_id
1 'polypeptide(L)'
;MKMLWLVTATLMLTVVFSEGKTIRCKCWDGYKPQIDKDGPHCFGVKLTHIMPCNLPQPPRCVCTGSVNNILKDSTGTWCTTVRNIRNIFILLKQKKSVEHFQLSISLSLKFFEMFLPSVLLLLLFTESGLGKKSCICWDGFQIEKHDDGTSFCRGINSNKLFNCNLEQPPPCRCMIRNIEVHLDVGEDSCFFAECDNKEEWKSYKLRNPYFHALE
;
A
#
# COMPACT_ATOMS: atom_id res chain seq x y z
N MET A 1 18.89 38.04 -37.37
CA MET A 1 19.81 36.88 -37.13
C MET A 1 20.44 36.83 -35.74
N LYS A 2 20.44 37.88 -34.91
CA LYS A 2 21.00 37.84 -33.53
C LYS A 2 20.13 37.06 -32.52
N MET A 3 18.81 36.92 -32.74
CA MET A 3 17.93 36.18 -31.83
C MET A 3 18.09 34.66 -31.87
N LEU A 4 18.59 34.08 -32.98
CA LEU A 4 18.71 32.62 -33.11
C LEU A 4 19.84 32.04 -32.25
N TRP A 5 20.89 32.84 -31.99
CA TRP A 5 22.03 32.44 -31.15
C TRP A 5 21.73 32.41 -29.66
N LEU A 6 20.80 33.26 -29.19
CA LEU A 6 20.37 33.27 -27.80
C LEU A 6 19.53 32.03 -27.46
N VAL A 7 18.66 31.60 -28.38
CA VAL A 7 17.80 30.43 -28.16
C VAL A 7 18.63 29.13 -28.10
N THR A 8 19.65 28.97 -28.96
CA THR A 8 20.52 27.79 -28.94
C THR A 8 21.45 27.75 -27.73
N ALA A 9 21.98 28.91 -27.28
CA ALA A 9 22.77 28.98 -26.05
C ALA A 9 21.96 28.64 -24.79
N THR A 10 20.68 29.01 -24.77
CA THR A 10 19.78 28.72 -23.63
C THR A 10 19.37 27.25 -23.60
N LEU A 11 19.18 26.61 -24.75
CA LEU A 11 18.83 25.18 -24.82
C LEU A 11 19.95 24.27 -24.29
N MET A 12 21.21 24.61 -24.57
CA MET A 12 22.38 23.84 -24.12
C MET A 12 22.63 23.91 -22.61
N LEU A 13 22.10 24.93 -21.92
CA LEU A 13 22.29 25.09 -20.47
C LEU A 13 21.28 24.28 -19.62
N THR A 14 20.30 23.63 -20.23
CA THR A 14 19.30 22.81 -19.49
C THR A 14 19.71 21.35 -19.29
N VAL A 15 20.85 20.92 -19.87
CA VAL A 15 21.42 19.57 -19.63
C VAL A 15 22.34 19.55 -18.39
N VAL A 16 22.13 20.49 -17.46
CA VAL A 16 22.86 20.52 -16.19
C VAL A 16 22.36 19.38 -15.31
N PHE A 17 23.14 18.31 -15.33
CA PHE A 17 23.42 17.41 -14.22
C PHE A 17 22.23 17.16 -13.29
N SER A 18 21.37 16.21 -13.68
CA SER A 18 20.85 15.26 -12.70
C SER A 18 22.07 14.54 -12.11
N GLU A 19 22.72 15.14 -11.12
CA GLU A 19 23.54 14.41 -10.17
C GLU A 19 22.59 13.40 -9.53
N GLY A 20 22.55 12.20 -10.12
CA GLY A 20 21.81 11.09 -9.58
C GLY A 20 22.35 10.88 -8.19
N LYS A 21 21.60 11.37 -7.18
CA LYS A 21 21.89 11.08 -5.79
C LYS A 21 22.01 9.57 -5.74
N THR A 22 23.24 9.09 -5.60
CA THR A 22 23.50 7.69 -5.37
C THR A 22 22.89 7.39 -4.01
N ILE A 23 21.63 6.97 -4.04
CA ILE A 23 20.87 6.61 -2.84
C ILE A 23 21.68 5.50 -2.18
N ARG A 24 22.39 5.84 -1.10
CA ARG A 24 23.15 4.85 -0.33
C ARG A 24 22.14 3.91 0.30
N CYS A 25 21.92 2.76 -0.32
CA CYS A 25 21.06 1.71 0.21
C CYS A 25 21.75 1.06 1.42
N LYS A 26 21.23 1.32 2.62
CA LYS A 26 21.63 0.57 3.83
C LYS A 26 20.62 -0.55 4.09
N CYS A 27 21.14 -1.76 4.27
CA CYS A 27 20.37 -2.97 4.58
C CYS A 27 20.65 -3.42 6.02
N TRP A 28 19.72 -4.17 6.61
CA TRP A 28 19.95 -4.82 7.91
C TRP A 28 20.98 -5.96 7.80
N ASP A 29 21.50 -6.38 8.95
CA ASP A 29 22.38 -7.55 9.04
C ASP A 29 21.72 -8.78 8.40
N GLY A 30 22.47 -9.48 7.54
CA GLY A 30 21.97 -10.66 6.83
C GLY A 30 21.23 -10.36 5.52
N TYR A 31 21.14 -9.10 5.11
CA TYR A 31 20.60 -8.69 3.81
C TYR A 31 21.69 -8.03 2.95
N LYS A 32 21.54 -8.13 1.62
CA LYS A 32 22.44 -7.52 0.64
C LYS A 32 21.67 -6.53 -0.25
N PRO A 33 22.24 -5.35 -0.56
CA PRO A 33 21.61 -4.43 -1.50
C PRO A 33 21.60 -5.03 -2.91
N GLN A 34 20.47 -4.91 -3.59
CA GLN A 34 20.29 -5.27 -4.99
C GLN A 34 19.53 -4.15 -5.70
N ILE A 35 19.75 -4.01 -7.01
CA ILE A 35 19.11 -3.00 -7.85
C ILE A 35 18.40 -3.76 -8.97
N ASP A 36 17.08 -3.77 -8.92
CA ASP A 36 16.23 -4.32 -9.97
C ASP A 36 15.52 -3.21 -10.75
N LYS A 37 14.65 -3.60 -11.67
CA LYS A 37 13.80 -2.69 -12.46
C LYS A 37 12.92 -1.79 -11.58
N ASP A 38 12.53 -2.28 -10.40
CA ASP A 38 11.71 -1.55 -9.42
C ASP A 38 12.53 -0.62 -8.51
N GLY A 39 13.86 -0.60 -8.67
CA GLY A 39 14.77 0.24 -7.89
C GLY A 39 15.58 -0.53 -6.84
N PRO A 40 16.32 0.21 -5.99
CA PRO A 40 17.20 -0.38 -4.98
C PRO A 40 16.40 -0.97 -3.83
N HIS A 41 16.70 -2.21 -3.46
CA HIS A 41 16.10 -2.93 -2.34
C HIS A 41 17.15 -3.83 -1.65
N CYS A 42 16.75 -4.47 -0.56
CA CYS A 42 17.60 -5.36 0.22
C CYS A 42 17.07 -6.81 0.17
N PHE A 43 17.91 -7.75 -0.26
CA PHE A 43 17.57 -9.16 -0.41
C PHE A 43 18.18 -10.01 0.73
N GLY A 44 17.37 -10.83 1.39
CA GLY A 44 17.79 -11.65 2.52
C GLY A 44 18.64 -12.84 2.10
N VAL A 45 19.88 -12.92 2.59
CA VAL A 45 20.87 -13.96 2.20
C VAL A 45 20.38 -15.38 2.50
N LYS A 46 19.56 -15.55 3.54
CA LYS A 46 19.02 -16.85 3.97
C LYS A 46 17.50 -16.98 3.86
N LEU A 47 16.78 -15.87 3.73
CA LEU A 47 15.32 -15.82 3.97
C LEU A 47 14.47 -15.54 2.72
N THR A 48 15.08 -15.47 1.52
CA THR A 48 14.40 -15.14 0.23
C THR A 48 13.39 -13.99 0.35
N HIS A 49 13.65 -13.06 1.26
CA HIS A 49 12.77 -11.97 1.63
C HIS A 49 13.33 -10.67 1.06
N ILE A 50 12.46 -9.86 0.46
CA ILE A 50 12.80 -8.58 -0.15
C ILE A 50 12.27 -7.48 0.76
N MET A 51 13.08 -6.46 1.04
CA MET A 51 12.68 -5.29 1.84
C MET A 51 13.22 -3.99 1.22
N PRO A 52 12.54 -2.85 1.42
CA PRO A 52 13.03 -1.56 0.92
C PRO A 52 14.35 -1.14 1.59
N CYS A 53 15.18 -0.39 0.87
CA CYS A 53 16.40 0.20 1.41
C CYS A 53 16.12 1.20 2.53
N ASN A 54 17.09 1.38 3.45
CA ASN A 54 17.02 2.37 4.54
C ASN A 54 15.82 2.19 5.47
N LEU A 55 15.22 1.00 5.51
CA LEU A 55 14.16 0.67 6.45
C LEU A 55 14.73 0.73 7.87
N PRO A 56 14.13 1.49 8.81
CA PRO A 56 14.62 1.56 10.18
C PRO A 56 14.55 0.17 10.84
N GLN A 57 15.65 -0.29 11.41
CA GLN A 57 15.68 -1.59 12.08
C GLN A 57 14.78 -1.52 13.32
N PRO A 58 13.77 -2.40 13.44
CA PRO A 58 12.96 -2.44 14.63
C PRO A 58 13.86 -2.78 15.83
N PRO A 59 13.61 -2.19 17.00
CA PRO A 59 14.39 -2.51 18.19
C PRO A 59 14.32 -4.02 18.45
N ARG A 60 15.46 -4.64 18.74
CA ARG A 60 15.49 -6.04 19.17
C ARG A 60 14.84 -6.11 20.56
N CYS A 61 13.64 -6.65 20.63
CA CYS A 61 12.98 -6.91 21.91
C CYS A 61 13.78 -8.00 22.65
N VAL A 62 14.37 -7.64 23.78
CA VAL A 62 14.98 -8.61 24.70
C VAL A 62 13.97 -8.86 25.81
N CYS A 63 13.40 -10.06 25.81
CA CYS A 63 12.50 -10.49 26.84
C CYS A 63 13.31 -10.85 28.10
N THR A 64 13.08 -10.14 29.21
CA THR A 64 13.70 -10.43 30.51
C THR A 64 12.77 -11.26 31.38
N GLY A 65 13.33 -12.14 32.23
CA GLY A 65 12.57 -13.04 33.11
C GLY A 65 12.38 -14.46 32.55
N SER A 66 11.42 -15.21 33.11
CA SER A 66 11.15 -16.62 32.76
C SER A 66 10.30 -16.79 31.49
N VAL A 67 10.59 -16.01 30.45
CA VAL A 67 9.88 -15.96 29.17
C VAL A 67 10.64 -16.78 28.13
N ASN A 68 9.94 -17.63 27.39
CA ASN A 68 10.54 -18.58 26.44
C ASN A 68 10.05 -18.41 25.00
N ASN A 69 9.15 -17.45 24.73
CA ASN A 69 8.61 -17.25 23.39
C ASN A 69 8.31 -15.78 23.10
N ILE A 70 8.32 -15.41 21.81
CA ILE A 70 7.97 -14.08 21.31
C ILE A 70 6.78 -14.26 20.36
N LEU A 71 5.64 -13.68 20.72
CA LEU A 71 4.44 -13.66 19.89
C LEU A 71 4.35 -12.30 19.19
N LYS A 72 4.10 -12.30 17.88
CA LYS A 72 3.86 -11.09 17.10
C LYS A 72 2.45 -11.14 16.53
N ASP A 73 1.66 -10.10 16.78
CA ASP A 73 0.31 -9.93 16.24
C ASP A 73 0.14 -8.51 15.66
N SER A 74 -1.07 -8.18 15.20
CA SER A 74 -1.40 -6.86 14.64
C SER A 74 -1.26 -5.72 15.66
N THR A 75 -1.26 -6.03 16.96
CA THR A 75 -1.19 -5.03 18.04
C THR A 75 0.23 -4.78 18.54
N GLY A 76 1.18 -5.68 18.24
CA GLY A 76 2.59 -5.50 18.59
C GLY A 76 3.39 -6.79 18.69
N THR A 77 4.51 -6.71 19.41
CA THR A 77 5.37 -7.85 19.73
C THR A 77 5.38 -8.06 21.24
N TRP A 78 5.14 -9.29 21.66
CA TRP A 78 4.86 -9.68 23.04
C TRP A 78 5.83 -10.77 23.49
N CYS A 79 6.34 -10.66 24.71
CA CYS A 79 7.08 -11.74 25.35
C CYS A 79 6.09 -12.66 26.07
N THR A 80 6.04 -13.94 25.73
CA THR A 80 5.12 -14.90 26.34
C THR A 80 5.89 -16.00 27.07
N THR A 81 5.31 -16.48 28.17
CA THR A 81 5.79 -17.68 28.87
C THR A 81 4.82 -18.81 28.59
N VAL A 82 5.26 -19.81 27.83
CA VAL A 82 4.49 -21.04 27.64
C VAL A 82 4.73 -21.93 28.86
N ARG A 83 3.81 -21.88 29.84
CA ARG A 83 3.74 -22.91 30.89
C ARG A 83 2.93 -24.08 30.37
N ASN A 84 3.44 -25.29 30.59
CA ASN A 84 2.90 -26.55 30.11
C ASN A 84 1.35 -26.64 30.23
N ILE A 85 0.66 -26.52 29.09
CA ILE A 85 -0.73 -26.83 28.64
C ILE A 85 -1.94 -26.63 29.59
N ARG A 86 -1.79 -26.29 30.88
CA ARG A 86 -2.91 -26.41 31.83
C ARG A 86 -3.37 -25.17 32.59
N ASN A 87 -3.00 -23.95 32.22
CA ASN A 87 -3.79 -22.70 32.41
C ASN A 87 -2.90 -21.44 32.45
N ILE A 88 -3.50 -20.36 31.92
CA ILE A 88 -3.17 -18.93 32.11
C ILE A 88 -2.05 -18.36 31.21
N PHE A 89 -2.47 -17.56 30.23
CA PHE A 89 -1.65 -16.57 29.54
C PHE A 89 -1.63 -15.27 30.37
N ILE A 90 -0.45 -14.86 30.85
CA ILE A 90 -0.25 -13.52 31.43
C ILE A 90 0.32 -12.65 30.33
N LEU A 91 -0.48 -11.69 29.84
CA LEU A 91 -0.07 -10.70 28.85
C LEU A 91 0.53 -9.48 29.57
N LEU A 92 1.84 -9.26 29.43
CA LEU A 92 2.49 -8.02 29.85
C LEU A 92 2.55 -7.06 28.66
N LYS A 93 1.80 -5.95 28.74
CA LYS A 93 1.74 -4.91 27.71
C LYS A 93 2.85 -3.88 27.91
N GLN A 94 3.74 -3.77 26.94
CA GLN A 94 4.66 -2.63 26.81
C GLN A 94 4.03 -1.60 25.86
N LYS A 95 3.50 -0.52 26.41
CA LYS A 95 2.99 0.64 25.66
C LYS A 95 4.18 1.49 25.22
N LYS A 96 4.54 1.47 23.93
CA LYS A 96 5.58 2.34 23.38
C LYS A 96 4.96 3.59 22.75
N SER A 97 5.30 4.72 23.33
CA SER A 97 5.02 6.08 22.84
C SER A 97 5.80 6.34 21.56
N VAL A 98 5.11 6.74 20.48
CA VAL A 98 5.73 7.24 19.25
C VAL A 98 5.73 8.75 19.37
N GLU A 99 6.88 9.33 19.72
CA GLU A 99 7.08 10.77 19.64
C GLU A 99 7.28 11.20 18.19
N HIS A 100 6.65 12.33 17.88
CA HIS A 100 6.69 13.04 16.61
C HIS A 100 8.11 13.28 16.11
N PHE A 101 8.39 12.79 14.90
CA PHE A 101 9.57 13.16 14.12
C PHE A 101 9.26 14.49 13.39
N GLN A 102 9.53 15.61 14.05
CA GLN A 102 9.49 16.97 13.50
C GLN A 102 10.94 17.46 13.30
N LEU A 103 11.45 17.35 12.07
CA LEU A 103 12.69 17.97 11.57
C LEU A 103 12.60 17.83 10.04
N SER A 104 12.55 18.84 9.18
CA SER A 104 13.23 20.12 9.23
C SER A 104 12.55 21.07 8.22
N ILE A 105 11.92 22.15 8.67
CA ILE A 105 11.41 23.23 7.80
C ILE A 105 12.07 24.53 8.27
N SER A 106 13.30 24.79 7.85
CA SER A 106 13.87 26.13 8.09
C SER A 106 14.93 26.61 7.08
N LEU A 107 15.09 25.93 5.94
CA LEU A 107 16.15 26.30 4.98
C LEU A 107 15.67 26.65 3.55
N SER A 108 14.36 26.71 3.29
CA SER A 108 13.83 26.92 1.94
C SER A 108 13.35 28.34 1.62
N LEU A 109 13.35 29.28 2.58
CA LEU A 109 12.69 30.58 2.38
C LEU A 109 13.42 31.55 1.42
N LYS A 110 14.72 31.33 1.11
CA LYS A 110 15.46 32.19 0.17
C LYS A 110 15.58 31.62 -1.25
N PHE A 111 15.23 30.35 -1.45
CA PHE A 111 15.16 29.74 -2.78
C PHE A 111 13.82 30.02 -3.49
N PHE A 112 12.82 30.51 -2.75
CA PHE A 112 11.45 30.63 -3.24
C PHE A 112 11.21 31.83 -4.18
N GLU A 113 11.98 32.92 -4.04
CA GLU A 113 11.73 34.13 -4.85
C GLU A 113 12.27 34.04 -6.29
N MET A 114 13.28 33.19 -6.55
CA MET A 114 13.86 33.07 -7.88
C MET A 114 13.16 32.02 -8.76
N PHE A 115 12.44 31.08 -8.14
CA PHE A 115 11.69 30.03 -8.84
C PHE A 115 10.18 30.33 -8.96
N LEU A 116 9.68 31.37 -8.28
CA LEU A 116 8.25 31.72 -8.26
C LEU A 116 7.61 31.84 -9.65
N PRO A 117 8.19 32.53 -10.66
CA PRO A 117 7.54 32.65 -11.97
C PRO A 117 7.61 31.35 -12.80
N SER A 118 8.65 30.53 -12.62
CA SER A 118 8.78 29.23 -13.31
C SER A 118 7.88 28.17 -12.70
N VAL A 119 7.68 28.20 -11.38
CA VAL A 119 6.75 27.33 -10.66
C VAL A 119 5.31 27.77 -10.93
N LEU A 120 5.02 29.08 -11.05
CA LEU A 120 3.69 29.56 -11.42
C LEU A 120 3.29 29.07 -12.82
N LEU A 121 4.24 29.02 -13.78
CA LEU A 121 4.00 28.45 -15.10
C LEU A 121 3.73 26.95 -15.05
N LEU A 122 4.42 26.19 -14.18
CA LEU A 122 4.15 24.76 -13.94
C LEU A 122 2.81 24.54 -13.20
N LEU A 123 2.42 25.44 -12.30
CA LEU A 123 1.15 25.37 -11.57
C LEU A 123 -0.06 25.59 -12.49
N LEU A 124 0.08 26.42 -13.53
CA LEU A 124 -0.94 26.59 -14.56
C LEU A 124 -1.19 25.31 -15.39
N PHE A 125 -0.25 24.35 -15.43
CA PHE A 125 -0.47 23.03 -16.04
C PHE A 125 -0.99 21.97 -15.06
N THR A 126 -0.93 22.21 -13.76
CA THR A 126 -1.43 21.26 -12.74
C THR A 126 -2.93 21.36 -12.47
N GLU A 127 -3.65 22.27 -13.14
CA GLU A 127 -5.11 22.23 -13.22
C GLU A 127 -5.59 21.23 -14.28
N SER A 128 -4.93 20.09 -14.44
CA SER A 128 -5.69 18.87 -14.72
C SER A 128 -6.39 18.51 -13.42
N GLY A 129 -7.46 19.26 -13.12
CA GLY A 129 -8.36 19.01 -12.02
C GLY A 129 -8.66 17.52 -12.05
N LEU A 130 -8.10 16.79 -11.10
CA LEU A 130 -8.46 15.43 -10.80
C LEU A 130 -9.88 15.54 -10.26
N GLY A 131 -10.83 15.76 -11.18
CA GLY A 131 -12.23 15.89 -10.90
C GLY A 131 -12.57 14.63 -10.15
N LYS A 132 -12.78 14.77 -8.84
CA LYS A 132 -13.13 13.66 -7.96
C LYS A 132 -14.38 13.06 -8.58
N LYS A 133 -14.23 11.98 -9.34
CA LYS A 133 -15.36 11.26 -9.91
C LYS A 133 -16.24 10.91 -8.71
N SER A 134 -17.49 11.33 -8.75
CA SER A 134 -18.48 10.95 -7.74
C SER A 134 -18.41 9.44 -7.57
N CYS A 135 -18.30 8.96 -6.33
CA CYS A 135 -18.31 7.54 -6.04
C CYS A 135 -19.69 6.98 -6.44
N ILE A 136 -19.73 6.04 -7.38
CA ILE A 136 -20.93 5.32 -7.77
C ILE A 136 -20.78 3.87 -7.33
N CYS A 137 -21.79 3.36 -6.63
CA CYS A 137 -21.90 1.97 -6.18
C CYS A 137 -22.99 1.23 -6.97
N TRP A 138 -22.94 -0.10 -6.95
CA TRP A 138 -23.94 -0.96 -7.57
C TRP A 138 -25.26 -0.97 -6.77
N ASP A 139 -26.32 -1.50 -7.39
CA ASP A 139 -27.59 -1.67 -6.71
C ASP A 139 -27.45 -2.59 -5.48
N GLY A 140 -28.02 -2.16 -4.34
CA GLY A 140 -27.88 -2.86 -3.07
C GLY A 140 -26.56 -2.61 -2.32
N PHE A 141 -25.73 -1.67 -2.78
CA PHE A 141 -24.52 -1.23 -2.10
C PHE A 141 -24.65 0.23 -1.65
N GLN A 142 -24.08 0.55 -0.48
CA GLN A 142 -24.07 1.89 0.10
C GLN A 142 -22.64 2.44 0.19
N ILE A 143 -22.51 3.75 0.06
CA ILE A 143 -21.23 4.44 0.19
C ILE A 143 -20.86 4.53 1.68
N GLU A 144 -19.73 3.95 2.06
CA GLU A 144 -19.13 4.07 3.39
C GLU A 144 -17.84 4.89 3.29
N LYS A 145 -17.63 5.81 4.22
CA LYS A 145 -16.43 6.65 4.29
C LYS A 145 -15.54 6.17 5.41
N HIS A 146 -14.26 5.99 5.12
CA HIS A 146 -13.26 5.64 6.10
C HIS A 146 -12.59 6.91 6.67
N ASP A 147 -11.93 6.80 7.82
CA ASP A 147 -11.36 7.94 8.57
C ASP A 147 -10.27 8.71 7.81
N ASP A 148 -9.62 8.05 6.84
CA ASP A 148 -8.64 8.63 5.92
C ASP A 148 -9.28 9.44 4.77
N GLY A 149 -10.62 9.48 4.71
CA GLY A 149 -11.39 10.17 3.69
C GLY A 149 -11.56 9.36 2.40
N THR A 150 -11.14 8.10 2.36
CA THR A 150 -11.45 7.20 1.24
C THR A 150 -12.91 6.74 1.31
N SER A 151 -13.51 6.46 0.15
CA SER A 151 -14.91 6.01 0.04
C SER A 151 -14.95 4.64 -0.60
N PHE A 152 -15.80 3.75 -0.07
CA PHE A 152 -15.98 2.39 -0.53
C PHE A 152 -17.47 2.08 -0.69
N CYS A 153 -17.78 1.03 -1.44
CA CYS A 153 -19.11 0.47 -1.59
C CYS A 153 -19.24 -0.78 -0.72
N ARG A 154 -20.18 -0.78 0.22
CA ARG A 154 -20.49 -1.92 1.10
C ARG A 154 -21.86 -2.50 0.79
N GLY A 155 -21.94 -3.82 0.69
CA GLY A 155 -23.20 -4.52 0.45
C GLY A 155 -24.12 -4.47 1.67
N ILE A 156 -25.44 -4.38 1.46
CA ILE A 156 -26.41 -4.38 2.58
C ILE A 156 -26.37 -5.71 3.36
N ASN A 157 -26.21 -6.82 2.64
CA ASN A 157 -26.21 -8.18 3.21
C ASN A 157 -24.80 -8.79 3.31
N SER A 158 -23.77 -8.07 2.86
CA SER A 158 -22.39 -8.56 2.81
C SER A 158 -21.45 -7.60 3.51
N ASN A 159 -20.51 -8.15 4.27
CA ASN A 159 -19.45 -7.35 4.89
C ASN A 159 -18.30 -7.01 3.92
N LYS A 160 -18.41 -7.39 2.64
CA LYS A 160 -17.39 -7.06 1.64
C LYS A 160 -17.40 -5.58 1.28
N LEU A 161 -16.20 -5.03 1.19
CA LEU A 161 -15.92 -3.65 0.76
C LEU A 161 -15.33 -3.66 -0.65
N PHE A 162 -15.87 -2.80 -1.51
CA PHE A 162 -15.39 -2.61 -2.88
C PHE A 162 -14.99 -1.16 -3.13
N ASN A 163 -13.99 -0.93 -3.98
CA ASN A 163 -13.67 0.42 -4.41
C ASN A 163 -14.81 1.00 -5.27
N CYS A 164 -15.04 2.30 -5.15
CA CYS A 164 -16.01 3.01 -5.97
C CYS A 164 -15.71 2.90 -7.46
N ASN A 165 -16.75 2.97 -8.30
CA ASN A 165 -16.64 2.99 -9.76
C ASN A 165 -15.97 1.75 -10.37
N LEU A 166 -15.96 0.62 -9.65
CA LEU A 166 -15.55 -0.67 -10.20
C LEU A 166 -16.65 -1.28 -11.07
N GLU A 167 -16.24 -2.05 -12.07
CA GLU A 167 -17.12 -2.94 -12.83
C GLU A 167 -17.74 -3.97 -11.87
N GLN A 168 -19.04 -4.21 -11.94
CA GLN A 168 -19.71 -5.19 -11.08
C GLN A 168 -19.19 -6.61 -11.39
N PRO A 169 -18.80 -7.41 -10.38
CA PRO A 169 -18.35 -8.77 -10.62
C PRO A 169 -19.48 -9.65 -11.14
N PRO A 170 -19.18 -10.67 -11.96
CA PRO A 170 -20.18 -11.60 -12.47
C PRO A 170 -20.82 -12.39 -11.31
N PRO A 171 -22.10 -12.75 -11.39
CA PRO A 171 -22.75 -13.54 -10.34
C PRO A 171 -22.15 -14.95 -10.28
N CYS A 172 -21.91 -15.46 -9.07
CA CYS A 172 -21.53 -16.84 -8.86
C CYS A 172 -22.77 -17.70 -8.56
N ARG A 173 -22.90 -18.80 -9.32
CA ARG A 173 -23.91 -19.84 -9.11
C ARG A 173 -23.21 -21.12 -8.70
N CYS A 174 -23.75 -21.77 -7.67
CA CYS A 174 -23.21 -22.98 -7.08
C CYS A 174 -24.29 -24.06 -7.06
N MET A 175 -23.95 -25.29 -7.44
CA MET A 175 -24.84 -26.44 -7.28
C MET A 175 -24.44 -27.25 -6.04
N ILE A 176 -25.23 -27.15 -4.97
CA ILE A 176 -25.01 -27.89 -3.72
C ILE A 176 -26.15 -28.88 -3.54
N ARG A 177 -25.84 -30.19 -3.62
CA ARG A 177 -26.85 -31.27 -3.52
C ARG A 177 -28.03 -31.09 -4.49
N ASN A 178 -27.73 -30.69 -5.73
CA ASN A 178 -28.72 -30.44 -6.78
C ASN A 178 -29.65 -29.25 -6.51
N ILE A 179 -29.24 -28.31 -5.64
CA ILE A 179 -29.91 -27.03 -5.40
C ILE A 179 -28.98 -25.93 -5.91
N GLU A 180 -29.52 -25.04 -6.76
CA GLU A 180 -28.83 -23.84 -7.22
C GLU A 180 -28.83 -22.81 -6.08
N VAL A 181 -27.64 -22.45 -5.63
CA VAL A 181 -27.41 -21.41 -4.64
C VAL A 181 -26.72 -20.25 -5.34
N HIS A 182 -27.34 -19.08 -5.27
CA HIS A 182 -26.72 -17.82 -5.69
C HIS A 182 -25.91 -17.25 -4.54
N LEU A 183 -24.62 -17.02 -4.76
CA LEU A 183 -23.80 -16.34 -3.77
C LEU A 183 -24.00 -14.82 -3.85
N ASP A 184 -23.65 -14.15 -2.77
CA ASP A 184 -23.61 -12.69 -2.73
C ASP A 184 -22.60 -12.13 -3.75
N VAL A 185 -22.84 -10.90 -4.18
CA VAL A 185 -21.99 -10.21 -5.16
C VAL A 185 -20.56 -10.12 -4.63
N GLY A 186 -19.61 -10.62 -5.42
CA GLY A 186 -18.19 -10.65 -5.09
C GLY A 186 -17.72 -11.89 -4.31
N GLU A 187 -18.60 -12.85 -4.05
CA GLU A 187 -18.22 -14.21 -3.67
C GLU A 187 -17.95 -15.06 -4.93
N ASP A 188 -16.80 -15.71 -4.96
CA ASP A 188 -16.33 -16.52 -6.08
C ASP A 188 -15.95 -17.95 -5.69
N SER A 189 -16.18 -18.32 -4.43
CA SER A 189 -15.88 -19.65 -3.89
C SER A 189 -17.14 -20.30 -3.32
N CYS A 190 -17.60 -21.37 -3.96
CA CYS A 190 -18.55 -22.27 -3.31
C CYS A 190 -17.73 -23.15 -2.35
N PHE A 191 -18.18 -23.34 -1.10
CA PHE A 191 -17.45 -24.09 -0.05
C PHE A 191 -16.65 -25.33 -0.51
N PHE A 192 -17.18 -26.11 -1.46
CA PHE A 192 -16.55 -27.31 -2.01
C PHE A 192 -16.55 -27.37 -3.55
N ALA A 193 -16.89 -26.26 -4.23
CA ALA A 193 -17.01 -26.22 -5.68
C ALA A 193 -16.55 -24.88 -6.26
N GLU A 194 -16.26 -24.86 -7.55
CA GLU A 194 -16.01 -23.62 -8.28
C GLU A 194 -17.33 -23.07 -8.83
N CYS A 195 -17.42 -21.76 -9.03
CA CYS A 195 -18.55 -21.15 -9.73
C CYS A 195 -18.67 -21.72 -11.15
N ASP A 196 -19.89 -21.95 -11.62
CA ASP A 196 -20.16 -22.46 -12.97
C ASP A 196 -19.55 -21.57 -14.08
N ASN A 197 -19.36 -20.27 -13.79
CA ASN A 197 -18.88 -19.28 -14.75
C ASN A 197 -17.39 -18.90 -14.56
N LYS A 198 -16.54 -19.92 -14.53
CA LYS A 198 -15.10 -19.77 -14.22
C LYS A 198 -14.35 -18.83 -15.18
N GLU A 199 -14.69 -18.86 -16.47
CA GLU A 199 -13.99 -18.06 -17.49
C GLU A 199 -14.31 -16.56 -17.38
N GLU A 200 -15.56 -16.20 -17.08
CA GLU A 200 -15.95 -14.82 -16.87
C GLU A 200 -15.27 -14.25 -15.62
N TRP A 201 -15.25 -15.02 -14.53
CA TRP A 201 -14.51 -14.66 -13.32
C TRP A 201 -13.01 -14.49 -13.56
N LYS A 202 -12.39 -15.38 -14.33
CA LYS A 202 -10.98 -15.28 -14.71
C LYS A 202 -10.70 -14.00 -15.50
N SER A 203 -11.56 -13.69 -16.48
CA SER A 203 -11.45 -12.49 -17.30
C SER A 203 -11.66 -11.22 -16.49
N TYR A 204 -12.62 -11.25 -15.57
CA TYR A 204 -12.90 -10.14 -14.67
C TYR A 204 -11.73 -9.84 -13.73
N LYS A 205 -11.14 -10.86 -13.09
CA LYS A 205 -9.95 -10.72 -12.23
C LYS A 205 -8.73 -10.18 -12.99
N LEU A 206 -8.59 -10.53 -14.26
CA LEU A 206 -7.51 -10.01 -15.11
C LEU A 206 -7.65 -8.50 -15.36
N ARG A 207 -8.89 -8.01 -15.54
CA ARG A 207 -9.18 -6.57 -15.71
C ARG A 207 -9.16 -5.80 -14.39
N ASN A 208 -9.46 -6.48 -13.30
CA ASN A 208 -9.60 -5.89 -11.96
C ASN A 208 -8.60 -6.55 -10.98
N PRO A 209 -7.29 -6.28 -11.10
CA PRO A 209 -6.27 -6.91 -10.26
C PRO A 209 -6.40 -6.57 -8.77
N TYR A 210 -7.12 -5.48 -8.44
CA TYR A 210 -7.42 -5.08 -7.06
C TYR A 210 -8.68 -5.75 -6.48
N PHE A 211 -9.27 -6.71 -7.19
CA PHE A 211 -10.47 -7.43 -6.72
C PHE A 211 -10.17 -8.42 -5.57
N HIS A 212 -8.92 -8.58 -5.16
CA HIS A 212 -8.65 -9.24 -3.88
C HIS A 212 -9.31 -8.41 -2.78
N ALA A 213 -10.44 -8.92 -2.28
CA ALA A 213 -11.19 -8.30 -1.20
C ALA A 213 -10.20 -7.94 -0.09
N LEU A 214 -10.28 -6.69 0.38
CA LEU A 214 -9.63 -6.30 1.62
C LEU A 214 -10.30 -7.15 2.71
N GLU A 215 -9.67 -8.26 3.08
CA GLU A 215 -10.05 -9.10 4.23
C GLU A 215 -9.77 -8.37 5.55
#